data_AF-A0AAP9EC46-F1
#
_entry.id   AF-A0AAP9EC46-F1
#
_cell.length_a   1.000
_cell.length_b   1.000
_cell.length_c   1.000
_cell.angle_alpha   90.00
_cell.angle_beta   90.00
_cell.angle_gamma   90.00
#
_symmetry.space_group_name_H-M   'P 1'
#
loop_
_entity.id
_entity.type
_entity.pdbx_description
1 polymer ?
#
loop_
_entity_poly.entity_id
_entity_poly.type
_entity_poly.pdbx_seq_one_letter_code
_entity_poly.pdbx_strand_id
1 'polypeptide(L)' 'MAGFESRGYSLGEVIDKDHLNISRKAFNNHFRNDPSFPKPYVQSGNLVMYWGTRIQYWLDKKSGR' A
#
# COMPACT_ATOMS: atom_id res chain seq x y z
N MET A 1 2.84 -11.12 9.10
CA MET A 1 2.31 -9.93 8.40
C MET A 1 0.82 -9.97 8.58
N ALA A 2 0.25 -8.94 9.22
CA ALA A 2 -1.18 -8.75 9.18
C ALA A 2 -1.56 -8.42 7.73
N GLY A 3 -2.52 -9.15 7.17
CA GLY A 3 -3.03 -8.83 5.84
C GLY A 3 -3.80 -7.51 5.87
N PHE A 4 -3.97 -6.88 4.72
CA PHE A 4 -4.81 -5.69 4.64
C PHE A 4 -6.30 -6.06 4.57
N GLU A 5 -7.08 -5.48 5.47
CA GLU A 5 -8.54 -5.63 5.48
C GLU A 5 -9.26 -4.74 4.45
N SER A 6 -10.58 -4.92 4.31
CA SER A 6 -11.44 -4.10 3.44
C SER A 6 -11.75 -2.72 4.02
N ARG A 7 -10.72 -1.94 4.37
CA ARG A 7 -10.81 -0.55 4.85
C ARG A 7 -9.77 0.36 4.18
N GLY A 8 -9.91 1.66 4.42
CA GLY A 8 -8.93 2.67 4.06
C GLY A 8 -7.74 2.67 5.02
N TYR A 9 -6.54 2.76 4.45
CA TYR A 9 -5.29 2.87 5.18
C TYR A 9 -4.55 4.14 4.76
N SER A 10 -4.06 4.88 5.74
CA SER A 10 -3.12 5.97 5.50
C SER A 10 -1.75 5.43 5.07
N LEU A 11 -0.93 6.26 4.42
CA LEU A 11 0.43 5.86 4.05
C LEU A 11 1.25 5.35 5.24
N GLY A 12 1.05 5.93 6.43
CA GLY A 12 1.73 5.52 7.65
C GLY A 12 1.39 4.10 8.07
N GLU A 13 0.10 3.75 8.06
CA GLU A 13 -0.35 2.38 8.35
C GLU A 13 0.13 1.40 7.27
N VAL A 14 0.11 1.79 6.00
CA VAL A 14 0.54 0.91 4.90
C VAL A 14 1.99 0.45 5.04
N ILE A 15 2.88 1.35 5.46
CA ILE A 15 4.32 1.07 5.55
C ILE A 15 4.75 0.61 6.95
N ASP A 16 3.83 0.50 7.90
CA ASP A 16 4.14 0.13 9.27
C ASP A 16 4.72 -1.29 9.38
N LYS A 17 5.19 -1.63 10.58
CA LYS A 17 5.80 -2.94 10.87
C LYS A 17 4.81 -4.11 10.76
N ASP A 18 3.52 -3.85 10.91
CA ASP A 18 2.48 -4.88 10.95
C ASP A 18 2.00 -5.25 9.53
N HIS A 19 2.16 -4.33 8.57
CA HIS A 19 1.80 -4.48 7.16
C HIS A 19 3.02 -4.72 6.26
N LEU A 20 3.43 -3.73 5.45
CA LEU A 20 4.51 -3.90 4.47
C LEU A 20 5.90 -3.94 5.12
N ASN A 21 6.06 -3.35 6.32
CA ASN A 21 7.33 -3.20 7.02
C ASN A 21 8.45 -2.65 6.11
N ILE A 22 8.15 -1.56 5.39
CA ILE A 22 9.09 -0.90 4.48
C ILE A 22 9.27 0.57 4.83
N SER A 23 10.40 1.15 4.40
CA SER A 23 10.57 2.59 4.52
C SER A 23 9.68 3.35 3.54
N ARG A 24 9.34 4.60 3.86
CA ARG A 24 8.63 5.52 2.94
C ARG A 24 9.39 5.72 1.62
N LYS A 25 10.71 5.67 1.65
CA LYS A 25 11.56 5.72 0.44
C LYS A 25 11.32 4.52 -0.46
N ALA A 26 11.30 3.31 0.11
CA ALA A 26 11.01 2.08 -0.62
C ALA A 26 9.58 2.08 -1.18
N PHE A 27 8.60 2.54 -0.38
CA PHE A 27 7.23 2.72 -0.85
C PHE A 27 7.16 3.66 -2.07
N ASN A 28 7.79 4.83 -1.99
CA ASN A 28 7.81 5.79 -3.10
C ASN A 28 8.50 5.23 -4.35
N ASN A 29 9.51 4.38 -4.18
CA ASN A 29 10.16 3.68 -5.28
C ASN A 29 9.18 2.73 -6.00
N HIS A 30 8.41 1.94 -5.25
CA HIS A 30 7.34 1.12 -5.83
C HIS A 30 6.29 1.97 -6.52
N PHE A 31 5.80 3.02 -5.85
CA PHE A 31 4.80 3.91 -6.42
C PHE A 31 5.22 4.55 -7.76
N ARG A 32 6.51 4.88 -7.92
CA ARG A 32 7.03 5.50 -9.16
C ARG A 32 7.39 4.50 -10.25
N ASN A 33 7.94 3.34 -9.88
CA ASN A 33 8.58 2.42 -10.83
C ASN A 33 7.77 1.15 -11.09
N ASP A 34 6.72 0.88 -10.32
CA ASP A 34 5.87 -0.30 -10.47
C ASP A 34 4.47 0.12 -10.97
N PRO A 35 4.15 -0.07 -12.27
CA PRO A 35 2.85 0.29 -12.83
C PRO A 35 1.68 -0.47 -12.20
N SER A 36 1.95 -1.64 -11.60
CA SER A 36 0.94 -2.46 -10.94
C SER A 36 0.67 -2.02 -9.49
N PHE A 37 1.45 -1.06 -8.98
CA PHE A 37 1.33 -0.61 -7.60
C PHE A 37 -0.02 0.08 -7.34
N PRO A 38 -0.68 -0.20 -6.21
CA PRO A 38 -1.97 0.39 -5.89
C PRO A 38 -1.91 1.92 -5.83
N LYS A 39 -2.73 2.57 -6.65
CA LYS A 39 -2.95 4.01 -6.55
C LYS A 39 -3.86 4.32 -5.35
N PRO A 40 -3.64 5.47 -4.69
CA PRO A 40 -4.56 5.92 -3.64
C PRO A 40 -5.96 6.11 -4.21
N TYR A 41 -6.99 5.80 -3.42
CA TYR A 41 -8.39 6.00 -3.82
C TYR A 41 -8.93 7.36 -3.35
N VAL A 42 -8.28 7.95 -2.36
CA VAL A 42 -8.50 9.34 -1.94
C VAL A 42 -7.15 10.04 -1.96
N GLN A 43 -7.09 11.15 -2.69
CA GLN A 43 -5.98 12.08 -2.69
C GLN A 43 -6.55 13.50 -2.68
N SER A 44 -6.69 14.09 -1.49
CA SER A 44 -7.25 15.43 -1.32
C SER A 44 -6.39 16.21 -0.33
N GLY A 45 -5.70 17.25 -0.82
CA GLY A 45 -4.75 18.03 -0.04
C GLY A 45 -3.69 17.13 0.63
N ASN A 46 -3.69 17.11 1.95
CA ASN A 46 -2.77 16.29 2.77
C ASN A 46 -3.30 14.87 3.06
N LEU A 47 -4.53 14.57 2.66
CA LEU A 47 -5.14 13.26 2.89
C LEU A 47 -4.86 12.34 1.71
N VAL A 48 -4.11 11.27 1.98
CA VAL A 48 -3.86 10.18 1.03
C VAL A 48 -4.28 8.88 1.68
N MET A 49 -5.25 8.19 1.10
CA MET A 49 -5.71 6.88 1.57
C MET A 49 -5.62 5.83 0.47
N TYR A 50 -5.27 4.62 0.89
CA TYR A 50 -5.14 3.43 0.07
C TYR A 50 -6.15 2.38 0.49
N TRP A 51 -6.75 1.68 -0.48
CA TRP A 51 -7.65 0.57 -0.19
C TRP A 51 -6.82 -0.65 0.18
N GLY A 52 -7.04 -1.19 1.38
CA GLY A 52 -6.30 -2.34 1.87
C GLY A 52 -6.36 -3.53 0.92
N THR A 53 -7.54 -3.87 0.40
CA THR A 53 -7.72 -4.96 -0.56
C THR A 53 -6.86 -4.84 -1.82
N ARG A 54 -6.61 -3.61 -2.31
CA ARG A 54 -5.75 -3.39 -3.49
C ARG A 54 -4.28 -3.63 -3.15
N ILE A 55 -3.86 -3.26 -1.95
CA ILE A 55 -2.50 -3.53 -1.48
C ILE A 55 -2.31 -5.02 -1.24
N GLN A 56 -3.27 -5.69 -0.60
CA GLN A 56 -3.23 -7.14 -0.43
C GLN A 56 -3.14 -7.85 -1.78
N TYR A 57 -3.98 -7.48 -2.74
CA TYR A 57 -3.95 -8.07 -4.07
C TYR A 57 -2.62 -7.87 -4.80
N TRP A 58 -2.00 -6.71 -4.67
CA TRP A 58 -0.67 -6.46 -5.22
C TRP A 58 0.41 -7.32 -4.54
N LEU A 59 0.32 -7.50 -3.22
CA LEU A 59 1.20 -8.39 -2.47
C LEU A 59 1.04 -9.85 -2.90
N ASP A 60 -0.20 -10.32 -3.02
CA ASP A 60 -0.52 -11.69 -3.42
C ASP A 60 0.09 -11.98 -4.80
N LYS A 61 -0.13 -11.07 -5.77
CA LYS A 61 0.48 -11.13 -7.11
C LYS A 61 2.00 -11.19 -7.09
N LYS A 62 2.67 -10.42 -6.23
CA LYS A 62 4.15 -10.46 -6.12
C LYS A 62 4.66 -11.73 -5.45
N SER A 63 3.88 -12.27 -4.51
CA SER A 63 4.23 -13.50 -3.81
C SER A 63 3.93 -14.77 -4.61
N GLY A 64 3.26 -14.65 -5.76
CA GLY A 64 2.85 -15.78 -6.60
C GLY A 64 1.68 -16.59 -6.03
N ARG A 65 0.88 -15.97 -5.14
CA ARG A 65 -0.36 -16.55 -4.58
C ARG A 65 -1.59 -16.12 -5.37
#